data_AF-A0A7Y4KPC9-F1
#
_entry.id   AF-A0A7Y4KPC9-F1
#
_cell.length_a   1.000
_cell.length_b   1.000
_cell.length_c   1.000
_cell.angle_alpha   90.00
_cell.angle_beta   90.00
_cell.angle_gamma   90.00
#
_symmetry.space_group_name_H-M   'P 1'
#
loop_
_entity.id
_entity.type
_entity.pdbx_description
1 polymer ?
#
loop_
_entity_poly.entity_id
_entity_poly.type
_entity_poly.pdbx_seq_one_letter_code
_entity_poly.pdbx_strand_id
1 'polypeptide(L)'
;MYRLCLLGCVVLLAACGEKAPDEGAIRVSVTYGSFKPACVRVEAKDAQGHQEATDIPATRFKNPQKPEVLVAVRRKADWDAAMSVTVSSYAETAGDRCAGEAVETFASPSLTVVPKEYTPFDVTLKAVDGDGDGSPTGVEWAGVSDCDDTRNDVRPGAVEKCDTAIDFDCDGKKACADSKCTEKTCTDGDLCTTGKRCIGVGPAAQCGGGEPKCKQTGGQCESAVRCEASTGACIDETVVVGTACEPGDKCVTNGRCTADKQCVGDAKACNTPVDAQCQESTGTCNSTNGQCEYPSKSVTTSCVDGNACNDPGFCNGSGVCTGTPTPCPAKECNTVAGCTRNNSCIYAGDPAQLNNACSEDGSGTPRVCKADGTCVAFPYSPANFDPTTIPGGQIGELRTTGAVVFDTDAQTWTPSNLGPDTGAFTIRSLPQAGGPEILLIPVRTLALGGELRIVGSRAVILAVYGDATLSHDILASGRIVNGVPVPGSGGNQQCVTSAGNNGTFSGGQGGG
;
A
#
# COMPACT_ATOMS: atom_id res chain seq x y z
N MET A 1 -51.20 -1.27 -73.78
CA MET A 1 -52.01 -1.28 -72.54
C MET A 1 -51.07 -1.35 -71.36
N TYR A 2 -50.77 -0.22 -70.73
CA TYR A 2 -50.13 -0.19 -69.42
C TYR A 2 -51.03 0.60 -68.49
N ARG A 3 -51.37 -0.06 -67.39
CA ARG A 3 -52.41 0.32 -66.44
C ARG A 3 -52.05 1.63 -65.75
N LEU A 4 -52.88 2.65 -65.96
CA LEU A 4 -53.07 3.74 -65.02
C LEU A 4 -53.68 3.16 -63.75
N CYS A 5 -52.93 3.16 -62.66
CA CYS A 5 -53.52 3.24 -61.32
C CYS A 5 -53.57 4.72 -60.93
N LEU A 6 -54.80 5.21 -60.78
CA LEU A 6 -55.21 6.51 -60.26
C LEU A 6 -54.85 6.66 -58.78
N LEU A 7 -54.40 7.85 -58.35
CA LEU A 7 -54.73 8.53 -57.07
C LEU A 7 -53.89 9.83 -56.93
N GLY A 8 -54.55 10.98 -56.72
CA GLY A 8 -53.94 12.31 -56.44
C GLY A 8 -53.78 13.24 -57.67
N CYS A 9 -53.87 14.58 -57.53
CA CYS A 9 -53.65 15.58 -58.59
C CYS A 9 -52.46 15.18 -59.48
N VAL A 10 -52.73 14.92 -60.74
CA VAL A 10 -51.66 14.66 -61.71
C VAL A 10 -51.00 15.99 -62.03
N VAL A 11 -49.92 16.28 -61.31
CA VAL A 11 -48.92 17.24 -61.73
C VAL A 11 -48.18 16.62 -62.92
N LEU A 12 -48.57 17.00 -64.13
CA LEU A 12 -47.92 16.52 -65.36
C LEU A 12 -46.64 17.32 -65.59
N LEU A 13 -45.53 16.62 -65.84
CA LEU A 13 -44.36 17.22 -66.49
C LEU A 13 -44.79 17.58 -67.93
N ALA A 14 -45.31 18.78 -68.14
CA ALA A 14 -45.85 19.20 -69.42
C ALA A 14 -44.73 19.20 -70.48
N ALA A 15 -44.94 18.47 -71.58
CA ALA A 15 -44.15 18.67 -72.78
C ALA A 15 -44.59 19.99 -73.43
N CYS A 16 -43.65 20.75 -74.02
CA CYS A 16 -43.98 21.95 -74.79
C CYS A 16 -44.97 21.59 -75.92
N GLY A 17 -46.22 22.06 -75.81
CA GLY A 17 -47.25 21.89 -76.85
C GLY A 17 -48.62 21.35 -76.39
N GLU A 18 -48.81 21.05 -75.10
CA GLU A 18 -50.11 20.58 -74.59
C GLU A 18 -51.16 21.71 -74.48
N LYS A 19 -52.44 21.38 -74.75
CA LYS A 19 -53.57 22.29 -74.54
C LYS A 19 -53.89 22.37 -73.04
N ALA A 20 -54.21 23.57 -72.57
CA ALA A 20 -54.60 23.78 -71.18
C ALA A 20 -55.87 22.97 -70.82
N PRO A 21 -55.93 22.38 -69.62
CA PRO A 21 -57.06 21.58 -69.18
C PRO A 21 -58.31 22.44 -68.96
N ASP A 22 -59.49 21.82 -69.00
CA ASP A 22 -60.78 22.54 -68.89
C ASP A 22 -60.89 23.41 -67.63
N GLU A 23 -60.40 22.92 -66.49
CA GLU A 23 -60.40 23.65 -65.20
C GLU A 23 -59.28 24.69 -65.06
N GLY A 24 -58.37 24.77 -66.04
CA GLY A 24 -57.16 25.57 -65.99
C GLY A 24 -56.01 24.91 -65.22
N ALA A 25 -54.80 25.42 -65.41
CA ALA A 25 -53.61 24.96 -64.70
C ALA A 25 -52.61 26.09 -64.46
N ILE A 26 -51.77 25.94 -63.45
CA ILE A 26 -50.60 26.80 -63.26
C ILE A 26 -49.42 26.12 -63.94
N ARG A 27 -48.73 26.84 -64.83
CA ARG A 27 -47.48 26.40 -65.43
C ARG A 27 -46.33 26.91 -64.58
N VAL A 28 -45.70 26.02 -63.85
CA VAL A 28 -44.55 26.30 -63.00
C VAL A 28 -43.27 26.03 -63.80
N SER A 29 -42.45 27.05 -64.01
CA SER A 29 -41.14 26.93 -64.66
C SER A 29 -40.04 27.13 -63.62
N VAL A 30 -39.30 26.08 -63.29
CA VAL A 30 -38.21 26.13 -62.31
C VAL A 30 -36.88 26.09 -63.03
N THR A 31 -36.16 27.19 -63.06
CA THR A 31 -34.80 27.30 -63.64
C THR A 31 -33.74 27.17 -62.56
N TYR A 32 -32.61 26.53 -62.87
CA TYR A 32 -31.49 26.35 -61.92
C TYR A 32 -30.13 26.66 -62.55
N GLY A 33 -29.16 27.01 -61.70
CA GLY A 33 -27.80 27.40 -62.08
C GLY A 33 -26.85 26.21 -62.17
N SER A 34 -25.68 26.34 -61.54
CA SER A 34 -24.69 25.25 -61.46
C SER A 34 -25.13 24.14 -60.51
N PHE A 35 -25.85 24.48 -59.43
CA PHE A 35 -26.50 23.48 -58.58
C PHE A 35 -27.66 22.81 -59.31
N LYS A 36 -27.50 21.53 -59.62
CA LYS A 36 -28.56 20.69 -60.16
C LYS A 36 -29.26 19.96 -59.00
N PRO A 37 -30.50 20.32 -58.63
CA PRO A 37 -31.19 19.67 -57.53
C PRO A 37 -31.45 18.19 -57.85
N ALA A 38 -31.26 17.31 -56.86
CA ALA A 38 -31.60 15.90 -56.98
C ALA A 38 -33.11 15.69 -57.04
N CYS A 39 -33.90 16.61 -56.47
CA CYS A 39 -35.35 16.59 -56.50
C CYS A 39 -35.96 17.99 -56.39
N VAL A 40 -37.10 18.21 -57.04
CA VAL A 40 -37.93 19.41 -56.88
C VAL A 40 -39.31 18.99 -56.39
N ARG A 41 -39.78 19.59 -55.30
CA ARG A 41 -41.16 19.45 -54.80
C ARG A 41 -41.96 20.66 -55.23
N VAL A 42 -43.10 20.42 -55.87
CA VAL A 42 -44.10 21.45 -56.17
C VAL A 42 -45.35 21.15 -55.36
N GLU A 43 -45.70 22.06 -54.47
CA GLU A 43 -46.89 21.98 -53.61
C GLU A 43 -47.89 23.06 -54.00
N ALA A 44 -49.17 22.70 -54.07
CA ALA A 44 -50.26 23.61 -54.33
C ALA A 44 -51.23 23.63 -53.16
N LYS A 45 -51.77 24.81 -52.85
CA LYS A 45 -52.72 25.03 -51.76
C LYS A 45 -53.80 26.05 -52.15
N ASP A 46 -55.01 25.88 -51.63
CA ASP A 46 -56.10 26.85 -51.77
C ASP A 46 -56.57 27.43 -50.41
N ALA A 47 -57.51 28.37 -50.44
CA ALA A 47 -58.01 29.02 -49.23
C ALA A 47 -58.98 28.13 -48.41
N GLN A 48 -59.56 27.10 -49.03
CA GLN A 48 -60.39 26.09 -48.37
C GLN A 48 -59.57 25.05 -47.59
N GLY A 49 -58.25 25.08 -47.71
CA GLY A 49 -57.33 24.20 -47.00
C GLY A 49 -56.99 22.93 -47.77
N HIS A 50 -57.38 22.82 -49.04
CA HIS A 50 -56.88 21.76 -49.90
C HIS A 50 -55.39 21.95 -50.15
N GLN A 51 -54.61 20.88 -50.06
CA GLN A 51 -53.16 20.89 -50.25
C GLN A 51 -52.70 19.60 -50.89
N GLU A 52 -51.80 19.70 -51.87
CA GLU A 52 -51.22 18.55 -52.54
C GLU A 52 -49.83 18.87 -53.08
N ALA A 53 -48.89 17.93 -52.96
CA ALA A 53 -47.52 18.09 -53.40
C ALA A 53 -47.10 16.96 -54.34
N THR A 54 -46.17 17.26 -55.25
CA THR A 54 -45.53 16.28 -56.14
C THR A 54 -44.03 16.44 -56.09
N ASP A 55 -43.35 15.30 -55.91
CA ASP A 55 -41.90 15.19 -55.96
C ASP A 55 -41.44 14.81 -57.36
N ILE A 56 -40.42 15.50 -57.84
CA ILE A 56 -39.87 15.35 -59.17
C ILE A 56 -38.37 15.08 -59.03
N PRO A 57 -37.95 13.80 -58.98
CA PRO A 57 -36.54 13.44 -59.01
C PRO A 57 -35.84 13.92 -60.28
N ALA A 58 -34.55 14.24 -60.19
CA ALA A 58 -33.72 14.71 -61.30
C ALA A 58 -33.68 13.74 -62.49
N THR A 59 -33.89 12.45 -62.24
CA THR A 59 -34.03 11.41 -63.28
C THR A 59 -35.23 11.63 -64.19
N ARG A 60 -36.23 12.42 -63.75
CA ARG A 60 -37.43 12.78 -64.52
C ARG A 60 -37.33 14.15 -65.20
N PHE A 61 -36.21 14.85 -65.08
CA PHE A 61 -36.00 16.13 -65.77
C PHE A 61 -35.88 15.87 -67.28
N LYS A 62 -36.86 16.35 -68.05
CA LYS A 62 -37.04 15.98 -69.45
C LYS A 62 -36.00 16.59 -70.41
N ASN A 63 -35.36 17.70 -70.02
CA ASN A 63 -34.42 18.41 -70.88
C ASN A 63 -33.03 18.52 -70.21
N PRO A 64 -32.11 17.58 -70.46
CA PRO A 64 -30.78 17.64 -69.87
C PRO A 64 -29.92 18.80 -70.40
N GLN A 65 -30.29 19.45 -71.52
CA GLN A 65 -29.54 20.54 -72.12
C GLN A 65 -30.00 21.94 -71.68
N LYS A 66 -31.13 22.05 -70.99
CA LYS A 66 -31.63 23.30 -70.43
C LYS A 66 -31.90 23.08 -68.94
N PRO A 67 -31.27 23.85 -68.03
CA PRO A 67 -31.45 23.67 -66.59
C PRO A 67 -32.82 24.21 -66.14
N GLU A 68 -33.88 23.49 -66.50
CA GLU A 68 -35.27 23.88 -66.30
C GLU A 68 -36.15 22.64 -66.04
N VAL A 69 -37.02 22.73 -65.03
CA VAL A 69 -38.08 21.77 -64.73
C VAL A 69 -39.42 22.45 -65.01
N LEU A 70 -40.22 21.87 -65.91
CA LEU A 70 -41.54 22.37 -66.27
C LEU A 70 -42.63 21.49 -65.69
N VAL A 71 -43.55 22.12 -64.96
CA VAL A 71 -44.54 21.43 -64.15
C VAL A 71 -45.91 22.07 -64.34
N ALA A 72 -46.93 21.29 -64.67
CA ALA A 72 -48.30 21.77 -64.76
C ALA A 72 -49.10 21.36 -63.51
N VAL A 73 -49.48 22.33 -62.70
CA VAL A 73 -50.36 22.15 -61.53
C VAL A 73 -51.80 22.35 -61.98
N ARG A 74 -52.52 21.26 -62.20
CA ARG A 74 -53.92 21.29 -62.65
C ARG A 74 -54.85 21.58 -61.47
N ARG A 75 -55.76 22.55 -61.63
CA ARG A 75 -56.84 22.79 -60.67
C ARG A 75 -57.87 21.66 -60.73
N LYS A 76 -58.32 21.16 -59.58
CA LYS A 76 -59.47 20.26 -59.48
C LYS A 76 -60.76 21.06 -59.35
N ALA A 77 -61.88 20.50 -59.79
CA ALA A 77 -63.16 21.20 -59.80
C ALA A 77 -63.65 21.63 -58.39
N ASP A 78 -63.25 20.89 -57.35
CA ASP A 78 -63.56 21.13 -55.94
C ASP A 78 -62.59 22.10 -55.23
N TRP A 79 -61.54 22.59 -55.90
CA TRP A 79 -60.60 23.56 -55.35
C TRP A 79 -60.97 24.99 -55.74
N ASP A 80 -60.55 26.00 -54.95
CA ASP A 80 -60.74 27.39 -55.35
C ASP A 80 -59.96 27.74 -56.63
N ALA A 81 -60.46 28.73 -57.38
CA ALA A 81 -59.74 29.30 -58.51
C ALA A 81 -58.49 30.10 -58.07
N ALA A 82 -58.44 30.56 -56.81
CA ALA A 82 -57.29 31.23 -56.23
C ALA A 82 -56.42 30.21 -55.48
N MET A 83 -55.22 29.94 -55.99
CA MET A 83 -54.30 28.94 -55.44
C MET A 83 -52.91 29.54 -55.22
N SER A 84 -52.18 29.09 -54.22
CA SER A 84 -50.74 29.36 -54.05
C SER A 84 -49.92 28.13 -54.38
N VAL A 85 -48.73 28.32 -54.93
CA VAL A 85 -47.77 27.27 -55.25
C VAL A 85 -46.47 27.51 -54.50
N THR A 86 -45.93 26.47 -53.88
CA THR A 86 -44.62 26.45 -53.24
C THR A 86 -43.70 25.51 -54.01
N VAL A 87 -42.52 25.99 -54.37
CA VAL A 87 -41.46 25.23 -55.03
C VAL A 87 -40.29 25.09 -54.08
N SER A 88 -39.89 23.85 -53.79
CA SER A 88 -38.74 23.55 -52.95
C SER A 88 -37.75 22.66 -53.70
N SER A 89 -36.46 22.95 -53.60
CA SER A 89 -35.39 22.11 -54.16
C SER A 89 -34.71 21.27 -53.07
N TYR A 90 -34.16 20.12 -53.45
CA TYR A 90 -33.52 19.18 -52.52
C TYR A 90 -32.25 18.60 -53.14
N ALA A 91 -31.22 18.41 -52.31
CA ALA A 91 -29.96 17.77 -52.69
C ALA A 91 -30.05 16.24 -52.68
N GLU A 92 -31.10 15.65 -52.10
CA GLU A 92 -31.24 14.20 -51.92
C GLU A 92 -32.61 13.65 -52.37
N THR A 93 -32.65 12.34 -52.62
CA THR A 93 -33.88 11.59 -52.91
C THR A 93 -33.97 10.33 -52.06
N ALA A 94 -35.18 9.97 -51.63
CA ALA A 94 -35.50 8.66 -51.06
C ALA A 94 -36.40 7.89 -52.04
N GLY A 95 -35.77 7.19 -52.98
CA GLY A 95 -36.47 6.58 -54.10
C GLY A 95 -37.07 7.64 -55.03
N ASP A 96 -38.40 7.64 -55.19
CA ASP A 96 -39.13 8.58 -56.04
C ASP A 96 -39.57 9.88 -55.32
N ARG A 97 -39.13 10.09 -54.07
CA ARG A 97 -39.50 11.25 -53.25
C ARG A 97 -38.32 12.14 -52.95
N CYS A 98 -38.58 13.43 -52.78
CA CYS A 98 -37.59 14.38 -52.27
C CYS A 98 -37.33 14.09 -50.79
N ALA A 99 -36.06 14.07 -50.40
CA ALA A 99 -35.62 13.73 -49.05
C ALA A 99 -34.66 14.80 -48.51
N GLY A 100 -34.49 14.81 -47.19
CA GLY A 100 -33.69 15.81 -46.48
C GLY A 100 -34.42 17.15 -46.31
N GLU A 101 -33.66 18.13 -45.85
CA GLU A 101 -34.11 19.53 -45.76
C GLU A 101 -34.16 20.16 -47.16
N ALA A 102 -35.11 21.06 -47.38
CA ALA A 102 -35.23 21.78 -48.64
C ALA A 102 -34.09 22.80 -48.76
N VAL A 103 -33.26 22.71 -49.81
CA VAL A 103 -32.13 23.61 -50.11
C VAL A 103 -32.58 25.06 -50.23
N GLU A 104 -33.72 25.28 -50.88
CA GLU A 104 -34.35 26.59 -50.97
C GLU A 104 -35.84 26.41 -51.28
N THR A 105 -36.65 27.36 -50.85
CA THR A 105 -38.11 27.33 -51.03
C THR A 105 -38.63 28.68 -51.49
N PHE A 106 -39.47 28.67 -52.52
CA PHE A 106 -40.09 29.84 -53.12
C PHE A 106 -41.60 29.67 -53.13
N ALA A 107 -42.33 30.61 -52.53
CA ALA A 107 -43.78 30.63 -52.54
C ALA A 107 -44.30 31.69 -53.51
N SER A 108 -45.33 31.34 -54.28
CA SER A 108 -46.04 32.30 -55.13
C SER A 108 -46.94 33.21 -54.28
N PRO A 109 -47.29 34.41 -54.77
CA PRO A 109 -48.52 35.07 -54.32
C PRO A 109 -49.74 34.20 -54.70
N SER A 110 -50.95 34.59 -54.27
CA SER A 110 -52.17 33.92 -54.74
C SER A 110 -52.31 34.10 -56.26
N LEU A 111 -52.37 32.97 -56.97
CA LEU A 111 -52.49 32.88 -58.42
C LEU A 111 -53.94 32.55 -58.77
N THR A 112 -54.54 33.31 -59.68
CA THR A 112 -55.88 33.01 -60.21
C THR A 112 -55.75 32.06 -61.40
N VAL A 113 -56.36 30.89 -61.30
CA VAL A 113 -56.39 29.87 -62.35
C VAL A 113 -57.58 30.10 -63.26
N VAL A 114 -57.31 30.30 -64.54
CA VAL A 114 -58.32 30.56 -65.57
C VAL A 114 -58.63 29.26 -66.34
N PRO A 115 -59.92 28.86 -66.45
CA PRO A 115 -60.33 27.71 -67.24
C PRO A 115 -59.76 27.74 -68.67
N LYS A 116 -59.24 26.62 -69.16
CA LYS A 116 -58.63 26.47 -70.50
C LYS A 116 -57.41 27.37 -70.76
N GLU A 117 -56.78 27.89 -69.72
CA GLU A 117 -55.54 28.66 -69.81
C GLU A 117 -54.46 28.12 -68.85
N TYR A 118 -53.22 28.55 -69.10
CA TYR A 118 -52.08 28.34 -68.19
C TYR A 118 -51.72 29.64 -67.50
N THR A 119 -51.85 29.70 -66.18
CA THR A 119 -51.33 30.82 -65.37
C THR A 119 -49.83 30.59 -65.14
N PRO A 120 -48.92 31.47 -65.58
CA PRO A 120 -47.48 31.25 -65.43
C PRO A 120 -47.01 31.53 -63.99
N PHE A 121 -46.06 30.73 -63.53
CA PHE A 121 -45.29 30.97 -62.30
C PHE A 121 -43.84 30.54 -62.52
N ASP A 122 -42.94 31.51 -62.65
CA ASP A 122 -41.52 31.25 -62.92
C ASP A 122 -40.70 31.40 -61.65
N VAL A 123 -39.82 30.43 -61.39
CA VAL A 123 -38.92 30.36 -60.23
C VAL A 123 -37.48 30.17 -60.72
N THR A 124 -36.56 30.95 -60.16
CA THR A 124 -35.11 30.77 -60.36
C THR A 124 -34.48 30.35 -59.05
N LEU A 125 -33.99 29.12 -59.02
CA LEU A 125 -33.18 28.55 -57.96
C LEU A 125 -31.84 29.29 -57.89
N LYS A 126 -31.41 29.66 -56.68
CA LYS A 126 -30.26 30.52 -56.41
C LYS A 126 -29.03 29.77 -55.90
N ALA A 127 -29.20 28.54 -55.44
CA ALA A 127 -28.11 27.70 -54.98
C ALA A 127 -27.03 27.51 -56.07
N VAL A 128 -25.76 27.50 -55.66
CA VAL A 128 -24.58 27.34 -56.52
C VAL A 128 -23.81 26.12 -56.05
N ASP A 129 -23.35 25.31 -57.00
CA ASP A 129 -22.42 24.19 -56.78
C ASP A 129 -21.24 24.45 -57.72
N GLY A 130 -20.17 25.01 -57.17
CA GLY A 130 -19.01 25.52 -57.90
C GLY A 130 -18.01 24.44 -58.27
N ASP A 131 -17.84 23.44 -57.41
CA ASP A 131 -16.90 22.34 -57.59
C ASP A 131 -17.54 21.04 -58.11
N GLY A 132 -18.87 21.00 -58.21
CA GLY A 132 -19.64 19.92 -58.82
C GLY A 132 -19.80 18.70 -57.92
N ASP A 133 -19.72 18.87 -56.61
CA ASP A 133 -19.74 17.76 -55.65
C ASP A 133 -21.16 17.41 -55.14
N GLY A 134 -22.15 18.19 -55.58
CA GLY A 134 -23.56 18.01 -55.26
C GLY A 134 -24.01 18.78 -54.02
N SER A 135 -23.13 19.51 -53.36
CA SER A 135 -23.41 20.27 -52.14
C SER A 135 -23.51 21.77 -52.45
N PRO A 136 -24.68 22.38 -52.29
CA PRO A 136 -24.85 23.78 -52.68
C PRO A 136 -24.33 24.78 -51.64
N THR A 137 -23.94 25.95 -52.14
CA THR A 137 -23.67 27.19 -51.40
C THR A 137 -24.59 28.34 -51.84
N GLY A 138 -24.53 29.48 -51.14
CA GLY A 138 -25.16 30.74 -51.57
C GLY A 138 -26.60 30.98 -51.08
N VAL A 139 -27.13 30.14 -50.19
CA VAL A 139 -28.45 30.31 -49.57
C VAL A 139 -28.36 30.17 -48.05
N GLU A 140 -28.89 31.15 -47.29
CA GLU A 140 -28.72 31.20 -45.82
C GLU A 140 -29.57 30.17 -45.04
N TRP A 141 -30.51 29.44 -45.66
CA TRP A 141 -31.56 28.71 -44.93
C TRP A 141 -31.87 27.28 -45.39
N ALA A 142 -30.86 26.44 -45.57
CA ALA A 142 -31.09 25.01 -45.67
C ALA A 142 -29.88 24.18 -45.24
N GLY A 143 -29.94 23.61 -44.04
CA GLY A 143 -28.95 22.65 -43.56
C GLY A 143 -27.52 23.21 -43.46
N VAL A 144 -26.56 22.30 -43.53
CA VAL A 144 -25.13 22.61 -43.57
C VAL A 144 -24.76 22.89 -45.04
N SER A 145 -24.30 24.10 -45.35
CA SER A 145 -23.82 24.44 -46.68
C SER A 145 -22.43 23.88 -46.90
N ASP A 146 -22.03 23.71 -48.15
CA ASP A 146 -20.62 23.53 -48.46
C ASP A 146 -19.80 24.75 -47.97
N CYS A 147 -18.72 24.44 -47.27
CA CYS A 147 -17.82 25.36 -46.61
C CYS A 147 -16.60 25.72 -47.48
N ASP A 148 -16.34 24.98 -48.56
CA ASP A 148 -15.30 25.28 -49.55
C ASP A 148 -15.72 24.85 -50.98
N ASP A 149 -16.54 25.68 -51.63
CA ASP A 149 -17.08 25.53 -53.01
C ASP A 149 -16.04 25.54 -54.14
N THR A 150 -14.76 25.38 -53.78
CA THR A 150 -13.64 25.20 -54.71
C THR A 150 -13.07 23.79 -54.68
N ARG A 151 -13.57 22.92 -53.78
CA ARG A 151 -12.97 21.62 -53.46
C ARG A 151 -14.02 20.53 -53.29
N ASN A 152 -14.15 19.70 -54.33
CA ASN A 152 -15.10 18.59 -54.34
C ASN A 152 -14.86 17.45 -53.32
N ASP A 153 -13.87 17.58 -52.44
CA ASP A 153 -13.61 16.68 -51.33
C ASP A 153 -14.02 17.28 -49.97
N VAL A 154 -14.43 18.55 -49.95
CA VAL A 154 -14.93 19.28 -48.78
C VAL A 154 -16.43 19.51 -48.99
N ARG A 155 -17.26 18.87 -48.17
CA ARG A 155 -18.72 19.01 -48.19
C ARG A 155 -19.39 18.39 -46.98
N PRO A 156 -20.63 18.80 -46.67
CA PRO A 156 -21.49 18.14 -45.69
C PRO A 156 -21.40 16.61 -45.71
N GLY A 157 -20.91 16.03 -44.62
CA GLY A 157 -20.85 14.58 -44.43
C GLY A 157 -19.69 13.85 -45.12
N ALA A 158 -18.69 14.57 -45.65
CA ALA A 158 -17.46 13.94 -46.13
C ALA A 158 -16.70 13.16 -45.04
N VAL A 159 -15.70 12.39 -45.46
CA VAL A 159 -14.80 11.68 -44.52
C VAL A 159 -13.69 12.61 -44.09
N GLU A 160 -13.58 12.81 -42.78
CA GLU A 160 -12.53 13.63 -42.18
C GLU A 160 -11.10 13.12 -42.39
N LYS A 161 -10.19 14.05 -42.74
CA LYS A 161 -8.74 13.81 -42.77
C LYS A 161 -8.06 14.53 -41.61
N CYS A 162 -7.78 13.76 -40.57
CA CYS A 162 -7.37 14.22 -39.24
C CYS A 162 -5.95 14.79 -39.14
N ASP A 163 -5.17 14.68 -40.21
CA ASP A 163 -3.79 15.15 -40.31
C ASP A 163 -3.68 16.54 -40.97
N THR A 164 -4.80 17.18 -41.27
CA THR A 164 -4.83 18.52 -41.88
C THR A 164 -5.73 19.47 -41.09
N ALA A 165 -5.58 20.78 -41.33
CA ALA A 165 -6.39 21.82 -40.72
C ALA A 165 -7.62 22.23 -41.56
N ILE A 166 -8.07 21.34 -42.46
CA ILE A 166 -9.27 21.51 -43.28
C ILE A 166 -10.43 20.81 -42.56
N ASP A 167 -11.59 21.47 -42.55
CA ASP A 167 -12.88 20.90 -42.15
C ASP A 167 -13.46 20.24 -43.41
N PHE A 168 -13.43 18.92 -43.50
CA PHE A 168 -13.83 18.23 -44.73
C PHE A 168 -15.33 18.04 -44.78
N ASP A 169 -15.98 17.82 -43.64
CA ASP A 169 -17.39 17.50 -43.56
C ASP A 169 -18.31 18.69 -43.27
N CYS A 170 -17.72 19.90 -43.19
CA CYS A 170 -18.35 21.18 -42.96
C CYS A 170 -19.16 21.27 -41.66
N ASP A 171 -18.85 20.44 -40.65
CA ASP A 171 -19.55 20.47 -39.36
C ASP A 171 -18.99 21.53 -38.37
N GLY A 172 -17.98 22.28 -38.80
CA GLY A 172 -17.28 23.30 -38.02
C GLY A 172 -16.13 22.75 -37.16
N LYS A 173 -15.84 21.45 -37.23
CA LYS A 173 -14.71 20.81 -36.57
C LYS A 173 -13.70 20.33 -37.62
N LYS A 174 -12.47 20.17 -37.16
CA LYS A 174 -11.36 19.77 -38.02
C LYS A 174 -10.22 19.20 -37.21
N ALA A 175 -9.32 18.48 -37.88
CA ALA A 175 -8.17 17.84 -37.24
C ALA A 175 -8.62 17.05 -35.98
N CYS A 176 -7.84 17.10 -34.91
CA CYS A 176 -8.18 16.40 -33.67
C CYS A 176 -9.41 16.95 -32.94
N ALA A 177 -9.85 18.19 -33.23
CA ALA A 177 -11.06 18.74 -32.61
C ALA A 177 -12.33 18.05 -33.12
N ASP A 178 -12.25 17.38 -34.28
CA ASP A 178 -13.33 16.55 -34.78
C ASP A 178 -13.43 15.23 -34.00
N SER A 179 -14.64 14.95 -33.52
CA SER A 179 -14.97 13.68 -32.88
C SER A 179 -14.69 12.44 -33.74
N LYS A 180 -14.79 12.53 -35.07
CA LYS A 180 -14.47 11.47 -36.04
C LYS A 180 -12.96 11.18 -36.12
N CYS A 181 -12.14 12.08 -35.59
CA CYS A 181 -10.69 11.98 -35.54
C CYS A 181 -10.14 11.41 -34.23
N THR A 182 -11.00 11.04 -33.28
CA THR A 182 -10.60 10.40 -32.02
C THR A 182 -9.72 9.18 -32.29
N GLU A 183 -8.53 9.15 -31.67
CA GLU A 183 -7.50 8.10 -31.83
C GLU A 183 -6.93 7.91 -33.25
N LYS A 184 -7.30 8.75 -34.22
CA LYS A 184 -6.69 8.72 -35.55
C LYS A 184 -5.29 9.30 -35.52
N THR A 185 -4.48 8.87 -36.49
CA THR A 185 -3.14 9.42 -36.71
C THR A 185 -3.24 10.90 -37.08
N CYS A 186 -2.33 11.68 -36.55
CA CYS A 186 -2.28 13.12 -36.78
C CYS A 186 -0.82 13.58 -36.87
N THR A 187 -0.62 14.80 -37.37
CA THR A 187 0.68 15.46 -37.36
C THR A 187 0.54 16.88 -36.79
N ASP A 188 1.52 17.32 -36.00
CA ASP A 188 1.59 18.66 -35.41
C ASP A 188 2.83 19.44 -35.85
N GLY A 189 3.52 18.95 -36.89
CA GLY A 189 4.76 19.53 -37.38
C GLY A 189 6.01 19.13 -36.59
N ASP A 190 5.89 18.35 -35.51
CA ASP A 190 7.04 17.81 -34.78
C ASP A 190 7.69 16.67 -35.57
N LEU A 191 8.92 16.91 -36.03
CA LEU A 191 9.70 15.94 -36.81
C LEU A 191 10.49 14.95 -35.94
N CYS A 192 10.45 15.12 -34.62
CA CYS A 192 11.26 14.37 -33.65
C CYS A 192 10.51 13.27 -32.90
N THR A 193 9.21 13.14 -33.15
CA THR A 193 8.37 12.08 -32.61
C THR A 193 7.55 11.45 -33.74
N THR A 194 7.25 10.17 -33.61
CA THR A 194 6.49 9.40 -34.61
C THR A 194 5.29 8.71 -33.97
N GLY A 195 4.27 8.39 -34.77
CA GLY A 195 3.10 7.65 -34.30
C GLY A 195 2.15 8.46 -33.40
N LYS A 196 2.10 9.79 -33.56
CA LYS A 196 1.14 10.64 -32.85
C LYS A 196 -0.30 10.31 -33.22
N ARG A 197 -1.19 10.53 -32.27
CA ARG A 197 -2.63 10.35 -32.44
C ARG A 197 -3.39 11.48 -31.77
N CYS A 198 -4.62 11.70 -32.20
CA CYS A 198 -5.49 12.65 -31.55
C CYS A 198 -5.84 12.17 -30.13
N ILE A 199 -5.57 13.04 -29.15
CA ILE A 199 -5.85 12.83 -27.73
C ILE A 199 -6.86 13.86 -27.24
N GLY A 200 -7.83 13.41 -26.44
CA GLY A 200 -8.93 14.25 -25.99
C GLY A 200 -10.11 14.28 -26.96
N VAL A 201 -11.10 15.12 -26.66
CA VAL A 201 -12.31 15.30 -27.46
C VAL A 201 -12.69 16.79 -27.54
N GLY A 202 -13.32 17.19 -28.64
CA GLY A 202 -13.79 18.56 -28.85
C GLY A 202 -12.66 19.58 -28.97
N PRO A 203 -12.89 20.87 -28.68
CA PRO A 203 -11.94 21.95 -28.97
C PRO A 203 -10.63 21.86 -28.17
N ALA A 204 -10.58 21.05 -27.11
CA ALA A 204 -9.37 20.79 -26.33
C ALA A 204 -8.56 19.59 -26.85
N ALA A 205 -9.09 18.85 -27.83
CA ALA A 205 -8.38 17.73 -28.42
C ALA A 205 -7.17 18.22 -29.22
N GLN A 206 -6.05 17.52 -29.07
CA GLN A 206 -4.78 17.89 -29.65
C GLN A 206 -4.08 16.67 -30.25
N CYS A 207 -3.19 16.91 -31.21
CA CYS A 207 -2.32 15.88 -31.71
C CYS A 207 -1.19 15.65 -30.70
N GLY A 208 -1.13 14.46 -30.10
CA GLY A 208 -0.19 14.22 -29.00
C GLY A 208 0.23 12.75 -28.86
N GLY A 209 1.04 12.50 -27.84
CA GLY A 209 1.72 11.21 -27.67
C GLY A 209 2.86 11.04 -28.69
N GLY A 210 3.04 9.81 -29.16
CA GLY A 210 4.13 9.41 -30.05
C GLY A 210 5.39 8.94 -29.31
N GLU A 211 6.26 8.26 -30.05
CA GLU A 211 7.55 7.78 -29.56
C GLU A 211 8.69 8.66 -30.11
N PRO A 212 9.79 8.86 -29.36
CA PRO A 212 10.96 9.56 -29.89
C PRO A 212 11.48 8.90 -31.16
N LYS A 213 11.65 9.68 -32.23
CA LYS A 213 12.19 9.19 -33.51
C LYS A 213 13.62 8.68 -33.37
N CYS A 214 14.41 9.37 -32.55
CA CYS A 214 15.82 9.07 -32.35
C CYS A 214 16.00 8.07 -31.21
N LYS A 215 16.47 6.88 -31.57
CA LYS A 215 16.82 5.84 -30.61
C LYS A 215 18.02 6.29 -29.79
N GLN A 216 17.86 6.34 -28.48
CA GLN A 216 18.98 6.60 -27.57
C GLN A 216 19.93 5.41 -27.55
N THR A 217 21.21 5.71 -27.42
CA THR A 217 22.28 4.77 -27.11
C THR A 217 22.17 4.44 -25.62
N GLY A 218 22.26 3.16 -25.25
CA GLY A 218 21.88 2.67 -23.92
C GLY A 218 23.02 2.63 -22.91
N GLY A 219 24.26 2.83 -23.35
CA GLY A 219 25.46 2.72 -22.54
C GLY A 219 25.76 3.99 -21.73
N GLN A 220 26.26 3.80 -20.51
CA GLN A 220 26.58 4.89 -19.56
C GLN A 220 27.62 5.90 -20.09
N CYS A 221 28.44 5.49 -21.06
CA CYS A 221 29.45 6.34 -21.71
C CYS A 221 29.21 6.50 -23.22
N GLU A 222 28.01 6.21 -23.68
CA GLU A 222 27.63 6.46 -25.07
C GLU A 222 27.20 7.92 -25.27
N SER A 223 27.28 8.37 -26.52
CA SER A 223 26.84 9.70 -26.94
C SER A 223 25.33 9.79 -26.91
N ALA A 224 24.78 10.79 -26.23
CA ALA A 224 23.37 11.12 -26.33
C ALA A 224 23.00 11.41 -27.80
N VAL A 225 21.79 11.02 -28.20
CA VAL A 225 21.31 11.27 -29.56
C VAL A 225 20.25 12.37 -29.51
N ARG A 226 20.57 13.55 -30.05
CA ARG A 226 19.63 14.66 -30.13
C ARG A 226 18.89 14.62 -31.47
N CYS A 227 17.59 14.89 -31.44
CA CYS A 227 16.84 15.16 -32.65
C CYS A 227 16.87 16.66 -33.00
N GLU A 228 17.24 17.00 -34.23
CA GLU A 228 17.19 18.37 -34.76
C GLU A 228 15.74 18.75 -35.11
N ALA A 229 15.14 19.67 -34.36
CA ALA A 229 13.71 20.00 -34.51
C ALA A 229 13.29 20.47 -35.91
N SER A 230 14.18 21.13 -36.66
CA SER A 230 13.88 21.66 -37.99
C SER A 230 13.96 20.63 -39.12
N THR A 231 14.70 19.54 -38.93
CA THR A 231 14.94 18.52 -39.98
C THR A 231 14.48 17.12 -39.58
N GLY A 232 14.26 16.88 -38.29
CA GLY A 232 14.05 15.56 -37.71
C GLY A 232 15.28 14.65 -37.79
N ALA A 233 16.48 15.18 -38.05
CA ALA A 233 17.70 14.38 -38.13
C ALA A 233 18.19 13.99 -36.72
N CYS A 234 18.66 12.75 -36.57
CA CYS A 234 19.26 12.26 -35.34
C CYS A 234 20.77 12.53 -35.38
N ILE A 235 21.25 13.30 -34.41
CA ILE A 235 22.64 13.75 -34.31
C ILE A 235 23.24 13.11 -33.06
N ASP A 236 24.32 12.35 -33.25
CA ASP A 236 25.13 11.86 -32.15
C ASP A 236 25.91 13.03 -31.54
N GLU A 237 25.71 13.28 -30.26
CA GLU A 237 26.48 14.29 -29.55
C GLU A 237 27.85 13.74 -29.11
N THR A 238 28.74 14.61 -28.66
CA THR A 238 30.01 14.17 -28.08
C THR A 238 29.81 13.60 -26.69
N VAL A 239 30.48 12.50 -26.36
CA VAL A 239 30.52 11.95 -25.00
C VAL A 239 31.07 13.02 -24.04
N VAL A 240 30.35 13.24 -22.93
CA VAL A 240 30.81 14.15 -21.88
C VAL A 240 31.86 13.44 -21.04
N VAL A 241 33.14 13.69 -21.36
CA VAL A 241 34.29 13.13 -20.65
C VAL A 241 34.21 13.49 -19.17
N GLY A 242 34.44 12.51 -18.29
CA GLY A 242 34.33 12.68 -16.84
C GLY A 242 32.95 12.39 -16.25
N THR A 243 31.94 12.10 -17.07
CA THR A 243 30.63 11.63 -16.58
C THR A 243 30.79 10.38 -15.74
N ALA A 244 30.11 10.34 -14.59
CA ALA A 244 30.14 9.20 -13.70
C ALA A 244 29.56 7.96 -14.38
N CYS A 245 30.25 6.85 -14.25
CA CYS A 245 29.82 5.54 -14.77
C CYS A 245 30.23 4.45 -13.78
N GLU A 246 29.67 3.26 -13.95
CA GLU A 246 29.96 2.08 -13.14
C GLU A 246 30.96 1.20 -13.90
N PRO A 247 32.22 1.10 -13.45
CA PRO A 247 33.16 0.15 -14.00
C PRO A 247 32.63 -1.26 -13.80
N GLY A 248 32.71 -2.12 -14.83
CA GLY A 248 32.27 -3.52 -14.72
C GLY A 248 33.11 -4.36 -13.75
N ASP A 249 34.29 -3.87 -13.35
CA ASP A 249 35.17 -4.46 -12.34
C ASP A 249 34.89 -3.83 -10.96
N LYS A 250 34.49 -4.64 -9.98
CA LYS A 250 34.19 -4.17 -8.61
C LYS A 250 35.42 -3.71 -7.83
N CYS A 251 36.62 -3.94 -8.36
CA CYS A 251 37.87 -3.43 -7.85
C CYS A 251 38.29 -2.10 -8.48
N VAL A 252 37.41 -1.47 -9.25
CA VAL A 252 37.61 -0.12 -9.78
C VAL A 252 36.54 0.79 -9.20
N THR A 253 36.96 1.88 -8.57
CA THR A 253 36.06 2.92 -8.02
C THR A 253 36.17 4.21 -8.83
N ASN A 254 35.25 5.16 -8.62
CA ASN A 254 35.26 6.46 -9.31
C ASN A 254 35.25 6.34 -10.83
N GLY A 255 34.33 5.54 -11.38
CA GLY A 255 34.20 5.37 -12.82
C GLY A 255 33.87 6.69 -13.51
N ARG A 256 34.60 6.95 -14.60
CA ARG A 256 34.48 8.15 -15.44
C ARG A 256 34.55 7.76 -16.92
N CYS A 257 33.68 8.35 -17.71
CA CYS A 257 33.66 8.13 -19.16
C CYS A 257 34.84 8.80 -19.85
N THR A 258 35.47 8.10 -20.77
CA THR A 258 36.52 8.62 -21.67
C THR A 258 35.92 9.05 -23.02
N ALA A 259 36.72 9.75 -23.83
CA ALA A 259 36.33 10.12 -25.19
C ALA A 259 36.07 8.88 -26.08
N ASP A 260 36.71 7.76 -25.78
CA ASP A 260 36.59 6.48 -26.51
C ASP A 260 35.40 5.61 -26.04
N LYS A 261 34.43 6.21 -25.33
CA LYS A 261 33.22 5.53 -24.83
C LYS A 261 33.49 4.44 -23.79
N GLN A 262 34.62 4.49 -23.09
CA GLN A 262 34.96 3.53 -22.03
C GLN A 262 34.68 4.11 -20.65
N CYS A 263 34.19 3.26 -19.74
CA CYS A 263 34.14 3.57 -18.31
C CYS A 263 35.43 3.10 -17.64
N VAL A 264 36.29 4.04 -17.25
CA VAL A 264 37.55 3.76 -16.54
C VAL A 264 37.50 4.35 -15.14
N GLY A 265 38.27 3.84 -14.19
CA GLY A 265 38.30 4.39 -12.84
C GLY A 265 39.62 4.12 -12.14
N ASP A 266 39.62 4.27 -10.82
CA ASP A 266 40.80 4.10 -9.98
C ASP A 266 40.79 2.72 -9.33
N ALA A 267 41.94 2.04 -9.27
CA ALA A 267 42.03 0.74 -8.62
C ALA A 267 41.76 0.87 -7.11
N LYS A 268 40.87 0.01 -6.60
CA LYS A 268 40.51 -0.06 -5.17
C LYS A 268 41.73 -0.45 -4.34
N ALA A 269 42.12 0.42 -3.43
CA ALA A 269 43.22 0.15 -2.50
C ALA A 269 42.77 -0.80 -1.37
N CYS A 270 43.53 -1.86 -1.15
CA CYS A 270 43.32 -2.81 -0.05
C CYS A 270 44.43 -2.67 0.99
N ASN A 271 44.32 -1.67 1.86
CA ASN A 271 45.32 -1.30 2.87
C ASN A 271 44.81 -1.36 4.33
N THR A 272 43.55 -1.76 4.53
CA THR A 272 42.91 -1.82 5.85
C THR A 272 42.42 -3.25 6.14
N PRO A 273 43.30 -4.16 6.61
CA PRO A 273 42.90 -5.50 7.02
C PRO A 273 41.94 -5.48 8.22
N VAL A 274 41.17 -6.56 8.39
CA VAL A 274 40.21 -6.71 9.50
C VAL A 274 40.94 -6.94 10.82
N ASP A 275 41.98 -7.76 10.80
CA ASP A 275 42.86 -8.01 11.94
C ASP A 275 44.29 -7.61 11.56
N ALA A 276 44.66 -6.36 11.85
CA ALA A 276 46.00 -5.85 11.54
C ALA A 276 47.12 -6.56 12.31
N GLN A 277 46.82 -7.28 13.40
CA GLN A 277 47.82 -8.05 14.14
C GLN A 277 48.13 -9.37 13.42
N CYS A 278 47.13 -9.97 12.78
CA CYS A 278 47.21 -11.31 12.18
C CYS A 278 47.09 -11.38 10.66
N GLN A 279 46.86 -10.25 9.99
CA GLN A 279 46.85 -10.15 8.54
C GLN A 279 47.92 -9.17 8.06
N GLU A 280 48.39 -9.36 6.83
CA GLU A 280 49.32 -8.45 6.17
C GLU A 280 48.68 -7.08 5.92
N SER A 281 49.50 -6.03 5.86
CA SER A 281 49.03 -4.64 5.69
C SER A 281 48.51 -4.34 4.28
N THR A 282 48.84 -5.18 3.30
CA THR A 282 48.43 -5.04 1.90
C THR A 282 47.72 -6.30 1.46
N GLY A 283 46.54 -6.12 0.87
CA GLY A 283 45.72 -7.19 0.29
C GLY A 283 45.49 -7.01 -1.20
N THR A 284 44.79 -7.96 -1.80
CA THR A 284 44.34 -7.92 -3.19
C THR A 284 42.83 -7.80 -3.24
N CYS A 285 42.31 -6.96 -4.12
CA CYS A 285 40.86 -6.87 -4.32
C CYS A 285 40.39 -7.99 -5.27
N ASN A 286 39.31 -8.66 -4.89
CA ASN A 286 38.65 -9.68 -5.71
C ASN A 286 37.66 -9.02 -6.69
N SER A 287 37.94 -9.06 -8.00
CA SER A 287 37.18 -8.36 -9.04
C SER A 287 35.71 -8.77 -9.17
N THR A 288 35.34 -9.94 -8.65
CA THR A 288 33.97 -10.48 -8.75
C THR A 288 33.05 -9.97 -7.63
N ASN A 289 33.57 -9.83 -6.41
CA ASN A 289 32.77 -9.42 -5.24
C ASN A 289 33.18 -8.04 -4.67
N GLY A 290 34.31 -7.48 -5.11
CA GLY A 290 34.85 -6.21 -4.65
C GLY A 290 35.44 -6.25 -3.23
N GLN A 291 35.64 -7.43 -2.64
CA GLN A 291 36.19 -7.57 -1.29
C GLN A 291 37.72 -7.59 -1.32
N CYS A 292 38.34 -6.99 -0.30
CA CYS A 292 39.80 -7.05 -0.12
C CYS A 292 40.17 -8.31 0.65
N GLU A 293 41.05 -9.11 0.07
CA GLU A 293 41.59 -10.34 0.66
C GLU A 293 43.02 -10.09 1.13
N TYR A 294 43.29 -10.38 2.40
CA TYR A 294 44.58 -10.13 3.04
C TYR A 294 45.24 -11.46 3.41
N PRO A 295 46.50 -11.71 3.00
CA PRO A 295 47.24 -12.87 3.47
C PRO A 295 47.36 -12.91 5.00
N SER A 296 47.26 -14.10 5.58
CA SER A 296 47.49 -14.34 7.01
C SER A 296 48.97 -14.19 7.35
N LYS A 297 49.28 -13.56 8.48
CA LYS A 297 50.61 -13.58 9.10
C LYS A 297 50.91 -14.97 9.67
N SER A 298 52.17 -15.20 10.03
CA SER A 298 52.64 -16.47 10.62
C SER A 298 51.79 -16.89 11.83
N VAL A 299 51.56 -18.19 11.98
CA VAL A 299 50.85 -18.76 13.15
C VAL A 299 51.62 -18.62 14.48
N THR A 300 52.83 -18.07 14.42
CA THR A 300 53.67 -17.75 15.59
C THR A 300 53.67 -16.26 15.94
N THR A 301 52.97 -15.42 15.17
CA THR A 301 52.84 -13.98 15.46
C THR A 301 51.97 -13.79 16.69
N SER A 302 52.49 -13.12 17.71
CA SER A 302 51.76 -12.83 18.94
C SER A 302 50.70 -11.75 18.71
N CYS A 303 49.55 -11.90 19.37
CA CYS A 303 48.40 -11.02 19.21
C CYS A 303 47.55 -10.97 20.49
N VAL A 304 46.61 -10.01 20.54
CA VAL A 304 45.64 -9.89 21.64
C VAL A 304 44.25 -9.90 21.03
N ASP A 305 43.42 -10.87 21.40
CA ASP A 305 42.09 -11.10 20.80
C ASP A 305 40.99 -10.17 21.34
N GLY A 306 41.38 -9.18 22.16
CA GLY A 306 40.48 -8.24 22.80
C GLY A 306 39.70 -8.82 23.99
N ASN A 307 39.82 -10.12 24.29
CA ASN A 307 39.16 -10.72 25.44
C ASN A 307 40.03 -10.57 26.70
N ALA A 308 39.53 -9.83 27.70
CA ALA A 308 40.24 -9.59 28.95
C ALA A 308 40.46 -10.86 29.80
N CYS A 309 39.69 -11.93 29.58
CA CYS A 309 39.88 -13.23 30.23
C CYS A 309 41.00 -14.07 29.60
N ASN A 310 41.57 -13.62 28.49
CA ASN A 310 42.53 -14.40 27.74
C ASN A 310 43.94 -13.83 27.92
N ASP A 311 44.91 -14.74 28.02
CA ASP A 311 46.31 -14.40 27.82
C ASP A 311 46.56 -14.09 26.34
N PRO A 312 47.57 -13.23 26.02
CA PRO A 312 47.97 -12.99 24.64
C PRO A 312 48.22 -14.33 23.96
N GLY A 313 47.71 -14.44 22.75
CA GLY A 313 47.80 -15.68 21.99
C GLY A 313 48.57 -15.48 20.70
N PHE A 314 48.24 -16.31 19.72
CA PHE A 314 48.90 -16.30 18.43
C PHE A 314 47.87 -16.23 17.31
N CYS A 315 48.30 -15.68 16.19
CA CYS A 315 47.53 -15.70 14.96
C CYS A 315 47.32 -17.14 14.50
N ASN A 316 46.16 -17.41 13.91
CA ASN A 316 45.90 -18.69 13.25
C ASN A 316 46.13 -18.59 11.73
N GLY A 317 46.07 -19.73 11.02
CA GLY A 317 46.28 -19.79 9.57
C GLY A 317 45.22 -19.00 8.75
N SER A 318 44.13 -18.58 9.38
CA SER A 318 43.07 -17.78 8.77
C SER A 318 43.20 -16.28 9.07
N GLY A 319 44.30 -15.86 9.69
CA GLY A 319 44.57 -14.46 9.96
C GLY A 319 43.74 -13.88 11.10
N VAL A 320 43.35 -14.71 12.07
CA VAL A 320 42.59 -14.31 13.26
C VAL A 320 43.43 -14.52 14.51
N CYS A 321 43.41 -13.55 15.41
CA CYS A 321 44.03 -13.71 16.72
C CYS A 321 43.26 -14.71 17.61
N THR A 322 43.96 -15.71 18.15
CA THR A 322 43.39 -16.68 19.10
C THR A 322 44.10 -16.57 20.44
N GLY A 323 43.48 -15.94 21.44
CA GLY A 323 43.99 -15.85 22.82
C GLY A 323 43.93 -17.19 23.57
N THR A 324 44.68 -17.30 24.66
CA THR A 324 44.65 -18.50 25.52
C THR A 324 43.67 -18.28 26.67
N PRO A 325 42.60 -19.08 26.81
CA PRO A 325 41.63 -18.89 27.88
C PRO A 325 42.24 -19.09 29.27
N THR A 326 41.97 -18.17 30.20
CA THR A 326 42.27 -18.35 31.63
C THR A 326 40.97 -18.67 32.39
N PRO A 327 40.66 -19.96 32.65
CA PRO A 327 39.35 -20.33 33.20
C PRO A 327 39.23 -19.92 34.67
N CYS A 328 38.11 -19.28 35.01
CA CYS A 328 37.71 -19.03 36.39
C CYS A 328 37.14 -20.31 37.02
N PRO A 329 37.70 -20.80 38.14
CA PRO A 329 37.14 -21.96 38.82
C PRO A 329 35.75 -21.64 39.39
N ALA A 330 34.87 -22.64 39.45
CA ALA A 330 33.58 -22.46 40.11
C ALA A 330 33.77 -22.18 41.62
N LYS A 331 32.95 -21.28 42.17
CA LYS A 331 32.95 -20.94 43.60
C LYS A 331 31.52 -21.04 44.14
N GLU A 332 31.33 -21.79 45.22
CA GLU A 332 30.03 -21.97 45.86
C GLU A 332 29.40 -20.62 46.28
N CYS A 333 28.07 -20.51 46.17
CA CYS A 333 27.27 -19.30 46.34
C CYS A 333 27.62 -18.15 45.39
N ASN A 334 28.55 -18.33 44.44
CA ASN A 334 29.08 -17.27 43.60
C ASN A 334 29.01 -17.64 42.12
N THR A 335 28.90 -16.63 41.27
CA THR A 335 29.03 -16.73 39.82
C THR A 335 30.11 -15.78 39.32
N VAL A 336 30.69 -16.05 38.15
CA VAL A 336 31.74 -15.22 37.56
C VAL A 336 31.10 -13.93 37.05
N ALA A 337 31.39 -12.82 37.73
CA ALA A 337 30.92 -11.48 37.37
C ALA A 337 31.89 -10.76 36.42
N GLY A 338 33.14 -11.21 36.36
CA GLY A 338 34.16 -10.69 35.46
C GLY A 338 35.48 -11.43 35.62
N CYS A 339 36.42 -11.10 34.75
CA CYS A 339 37.75 -11.69 34.71
C CYS A 339 38.77 -10.60 34.36
N THR A 340 40.00 -10.83 34.79
CA THR A 340 41.19 -10.19 34.27
C THR A 340 42.23 -11.28 34.05
N ARG A 341 43.27 -10.96 33.26
CA ARG A 341 44.39 -11.86 32.98
C ARG A 341 44.97 -12.50 34.25
N ASN A 342 45.60 -13.66 34.11
CA ASN A 342 46.26 -14.42 35.20
C ASN A 342 45.28 -14.97 36.27
N ASN A 343 44.16 -15.58 35.88
CA ASN A 343 43.17 -16.18 36.79
C ASN A 343 42.60 -15.19 37.84
N SER A 344 42.63 -13.89 37.56
CA SER A 344 42.13 -12.86 38.47
C SER A 344 40.64 -12.62 38.19
N CYS A 345 39.84 -13.54 38.72
CA CYS A 345 38.39 -13.58 38.54
C CYS A 345 37.66 -12.74 39.58
N ILE A 346 36.62 -12.05 39.12
CA ILE A 346 35.72 -11.26 39.96
C ILE A 346 34.44 -12.09 40.10
N TYR A 347 34.05 -12.37 41.34
CA TYR A 347 32.85 -13.12 41.67
C TYR A 347 31.79 -12.20 42.26
N ALA A 348 30.52 -12.51 42.00
CA ALA A 348 29.37 -11.95 42.69
C ALA A 348 28.48 -13.09 43.20
N GLY A 349 27.58 -12.80 44.15
CA GLY A 349 26.61 -13.78 44.62
C GLY A 349 25.78 -14.34 43.47
N ASP A 350 25.62 -15.66 43.44
CA ASP A 350 24.88 -16.36 42.40
C ASP A 350 23.37 -16.33 42.73
N PRO A 351 22.54 -15.61 41.95
CA PRO A 351 21.10 -15.59 42.17
C PRO A 351 20.45 -16.97 42.03
N ALA A 352 21.04 -17.88 41.25
CA ALA A 352 20.53 -19.25 41.09
C ALA A 352 20.79 -20.13 42.32
N GLN A 353 21.76 -19.75 43.16
CA GLN A 353 22.06 -20.43 44.42
C GLN A 353 21.44 -19.73 45.63
N LEU A 354 20.76 -18.60 45.47
CA LEU A 354 20.15 -17.86 46.57
C LEU A 354 19.21 -18.76 47.39
N ASN A 355 19.41 -18.80 48.71
CA ASN A 355 18.71 -19.65 49.67
C ASN A 355 18.91 -21.18 49.50
N ASN A 356 19.72 -21.63 48.52
CA ASN A 356 20.08 -23.04 48.43
C ASN A 356 21.09 -23.39 49.53
N ALA A 357 21.08 -24.67 49.93
CA ALA A 357 22.03 -25.20 50.88
C ALA A 357 23.48 -25.03 50.38
N CYS A 358 24.38 -24.69 51.29
CA CYS A 358 25.81 -24.51 51.02
C CYS A 358 26.67 -25.21 52.09
N SER A 359 27.96 -25.37 51.79
CA SER A 359 28.92 -26.18 52.56
C SER A 359 28.83 -25.99 54.06
N GLU A 360 28.83 -27.09 54.80
CA GLU A 360 28.92 -27.10 56.26
C GLU A 360 30.31 -26.64 56.73
N ASP A 361 30.38 -25.82 57.77
CA ASP A 361 31.65 -25.36 58.39
C ASP A 361 32.17 -26.35 59.45
N GLY A 362 31.67 -27.58 59.45
CA GLY A 362 31.96 -28.59 60.46
C GLY A 362 31.20 -28.41 61.78
N SER A 363 30.37 -27.37 61.92
CA SER A 363 29.50 -27.19 63.09
C SER A 363 28.26 -28.10 63.09
N GLY A 364 27.95 -28.71 61.94
CA GLY A 364 26.71 -29.48 61.69
C GLY A 364 25.45 -28.62 61.60
N THR A 365 25.60 -27.29 61.62
CA THR A 365 24.49 -26.33 61.50
C THR A 365 24.14 -26.16 60.01
N PRO A 366 22.87 -26.35 59.60
CA PRO A 366 22.46 -26.09 58.21
C PRO A 366 22.76 -24.65 57.78
N ARG A 367 23.14 -24.46 56.51
CA ARG A 367 23.53 -23.15 55.96
C ARG A 367 22.93 -22.92 54.56
N VAL A 368 22.76 -21.66 54.19
CA VAL A 368 22.23 -21.23 52.89
C VAL A 368 23.03 -20.07 52.29
N CYS A 369 23.03 -19.96 50.96
CA CYS A 369 23.68 -18.86 50.25
C CYS A 369 22.90 -17.54 50.34
N LYS A 370 23.61 -16.44 50.55
CA LYS A 370 23.10 -15.06 50.47
C LYS A 370 23.37 -14.41 49.11
N ALA A 371 22.66 -13.32 48.85
CA ALA A 371 22.79 -12.52 47.63
C ALA A 371 24.20 -11.90 47.44
N ASP A 372 24.98 -11.75 48.51
CA ASP A 372 26.37 -11.29 48.46
C ASP A 372 27.39 -12.42 48.21
N GLY A 373 26.92 -13.66 48.03
CA GLY A 373 27.73 -14.84 47.79
C GLY A 373 28.35 -15.45 49.03
N THR A 374 27.89 -15.08 50.23
CA THR A 374 28.30 -15.71 51.49
C THR A 374 27.42 -16.90 51.86
N CYS A 375 28.01 -17.91 52.49
CA CYS A 375 27.30 -19.09 53.02
C CYS A 375 27.08 -18.94 54.54
N VAL A 376 25.83 -18.86 54.99
CA VAL A 376 25.45 -18.48 56.36
C VAL A 376 24.49 -19.48 56.99
N ALA A 377 24.48 -19.59 58.33
CA ALA A 377 23.53 -20.46 59.02
C ALA A 377 22.05 -19.99 58.89
N PHE A 378 21.84 -18.68 58.74
CA PHE A 378 20.51 -18.10 58.67
C PHE A 378 20.50 -16.90 57.72
N PRO A 379 19.52 -16.78 56.80
CA PRO A 379 19.49 -15.69 55.81
C PRO A 379 19.18 -14.32 56.45
N TYR A 380 18.62 -14.30 57.67
CA TYR A 380 18.36 -13.11 58.48
C TYR A 380 18.98 -13.22 59.87
N SER A 381 19.09 -12.10 60.60
CA SER A 381 19.66 -12.06 61.95
C SER A 381 18.55 -11.77 62.97
N PRO A 382 18.02 -12.80 63.69
CA PRO A 382 17.04 -12.59 64.75
C PRO A 382 17.62 -11.70 65.87
N ALA A 383 16.78 -10.85 66.48
CA ALA A 383 17.21 -9.96 67.56
C ALA A 383 17.28 -10.66 68.93
N ASN A 384 16.61 -11.80 69.07
CA ASN A 384 16.36 -12.52 70.33
C ASN A 384 17.31 -13.70 70.57
N PHE A 385 18.03 -14.17 69.54
CA PHE A 385 19.08 -15.18 69.68
C PHE A 385 20.06 -15.11 68.49
N ASP A 386 21.30 -15.57 68.70
CA ASP A 386 22.28 -15.72 67.62
C ASP A 386 22.20 -17.13 67.03
N PRO A 387 21.72 -17.29 65.77
CA PRO A 387 21.54 -18.59 65.16
C PRO A 387 22.86 -19.32 64.87
N THR A 388 24.00 -18.62 64.86
CA THR A 388 25.32 -19.25 64.62
C THR A 388 25.88 -19.95 65.86
N THR A 389 25.30 -19.69 67.03
CA THR A 389 25.76 -20.26 68.31
C THR A 389 25.12 -21.60 68.67
N ILE A 390 24.18 -22.10 67.85
CA ILE A 390 23.49 -23.36 68.10
C ILE A 390 24.29 -24.50 67.44
N PRO A 391 24.86 -25.45 68.21
CA PRO A 391 25.58 -26.56 67.63
C PRO A 391 24.65 -27.46 66.81
N GLY A 392 25.10 -27.94 65.65
CA GLY A 392 24.30 -28.78 64.76
C GLY A 392 23.69 -30.03 65.40
N GLY A 393 24.42 -30.63 66.36
CA GLY A 393 23.93 -31.77 67.13
C GLY A 393 22.75 -31.46 68.07
N GLN A 394 22.44 -30.19 68.29
CA GLN A 394 21.26 -29.75 69.03
C GLN A 394 20.07 -29.45 68.12
N ILE A 395 20.26 -29.45 66.79
CA ILE A 395 19.28 -29.09 65.77
C ILE A 395 18.67 -30.36 65.19
N GLY A 396 17.48 -30.71 65.67
CA GLY A 396 16.77 -31.94 65.32
C GLY A 396 15.55 -31.76 64.43
N GLU A 397 14.72 -32.79 64.34
CA GLU A 397 13.43 -32.70 63.68
C GLU A 397 12.31 -32.61 64.73
N LEU A 398 11.39 -31.65 64.55
CA LEU A 398 10.13 -31.61 65.26
C LEU A 398 9.04 -32.10 64.31
N ARG A 399 8.69 -33.37 64.47
CA ARG A 399 7.60 -34.02 63.74
C ARG A 399 6.51 -34.47 64.71
N THR A 400 5.29 -34.03 64.50
CA THR A 400 4.12 -34.58 65.21
C THR A 400 3.35 -35.52 64.29
N THR A 401 2.70 -36.54 64.83
CA THR A 401 1.89 -37.49 64.05
C THR A 401 0.38 -37.29 64.22
N GLY A 402 -0.02 -36.31 65.05
CA GLY A 402 -1.39 -35.91 65.29
C GLY A 402 -1.44 -34.64 66.15
N ALA A 403 -2.63 -34.28 66.63
CA ALA A 403 -2.80 -33.11 67.50
C ALA A 403 -2.11 -33.33 68.86
N VAL A 404 -1.31 -32.35 69.29
CA VAL A 404 -0.49 -32.44 70.51
C VAL A 404 -0.46 -31.12 71.26
N VAL A 405 -0.44 -31.22 72.59
CA VAL A 405 -0.23 -30.09 73.50
C VAL A 405 1.22 -30.11 74.00
N PHE A 406 1.97 -29.03 73.77
CA PHE A 406 3.26 -28.77 74.39
C PHE A 406 3.07 -27.87 75.62
N ASP A 407 3.33 -28.41 76.81
CA ASP A 407 3.33 -27.63 78.05
C ASP A 407 4.73 -27.06 78.29
N THR A 408 4.87 -25.74 78.24
CA THR A 408 6.15 -25.05 78.37
C THR A 408 6.70 -25.04 79.79
N ASP A 409 5.85 -25.22 80.81
CA ASP A 409 6.29 -25.28 82.21
C ASP A 409 6.89 -26.65 82.51
N ALA A 410 6.21 -27.71 82.03
CA ALA A 410 6.63 -29.09 82.23
C ALA A 410 7.63 -29.59 81.16
N GLN A 411 7.72 -28.90 80.01
CA GLN A 411 8.44 -29.33 78.80
C GLN A 411 8.00 -30.72 78.32
N THR A 412 6.71 -31.02 78.43
CA THR A 412 6.12 -32.30 78.03
C THR A 412 5.15 -32.15 76.87
N TRP A 413 4.98 -33.24 76.14
CA TRP A 413 4.09 -33.35 74.99
C TRP A 413 2.95 -34.31 75.34
N THR A 414 1.70 -33.89 75.12
CA THR A 414 0.50 -34.70 75.44
C THR A 414 -0.45 -34.77 74.24
N PRO A 415 -0.80 -35.97 73.75
CA PRO A 415 -0.28 -37.29 74.13
C PRO A 415 1.20 -37.46 73.76
N SER A 416 1.99 -38.12 74.62
CA SER A 416 3.45 -38.25 74.42
C SER A 416 3.83 -39.05 73.17
N ASN A 417 2.98 -39.96 72.71
CA ASN A 417 3.20 -40.78 71.52
C ASN A 417 2.90 -40.05 70.20
N LEU A 418 2.27 -38.86 70.25
CA LEU A 418 1.98 -38.03 69.08
C LEU A 418 2.94 -36.83 68.95
N GLY A 419 3.70 -36.55 70.02
CA GLY A 419 4.73 -35.53 70.05
C GLY A 419 6.00 -35.94 69.29
N PRO A 420 6.96 -35.00 69.17
CA PRO A 420 8.22 -35.25 68.49
C PRO A 420 9.15 -36.16 69.32
N ASP A 421 10.18 -36.71 68.66
CA ASP A 421 11.29 -37.33 69.35
C ASP A 421 12.09 -36.25 70.11
N THR A 422 11.86 -36.15 71.41
CA THR A 422 12.52 -35.15 72.28
C THR A 422 14.02 -35.39 72.43
N GLY A 423 14.56 -36.53 71.97
CA GLY A 423 16.00 -36.77 71.88
C GLY A 423 16.65 -36.18 70.62
N ALA A 424 15.85 -35.80 69.62
CA ALA A 424 16.37 -35.32 68.34
C ALA A 424 16.90 -33.87 68.39
N PHE A 425 16.39 -33.03 69.30
CA PHE A 425 16.76 -31.62 69.45
C PHE A 425 16.92 -31.24 70.92
N THR A 426 17.59 -30.12 71.20
CA THR A 426 17.73 -29.58 72.56
C THR A 426 16.89 -28.33 72.75
N ILE A 427 15.94 -28.36 73.69
CA ILE A 427 15.21 -27.15 74.12
C ILE A 427 16.14 -26.29 74.97
N ARG A 428 16.41 -25.06 74.54
CA ARG A 428 17.28 -24.11 75.24
C ARG A 428 16.45 -23.05 75.96
N SER A 429 16.73 -22.80 77.23
CA SER A 429 16.23 -21.62 77.94
C SER A 429 17.04 -20.39 77.55
N LEU A 430 16.37 -19.33 77.09
CA LEU A 430 16.97 -18.02 76.88
C LEU A 430 16.48 -17.04 77.96
N PRO A 431 17.37 -16.25 78.57
CA PRO A 431 16.97 -15.26 79.58
C PRO A 431 16.12 -14.14 78.96
N GLN A 432 15.08 -13.71 79.67
CA GLN A 432 14.22 -12.59 79.27
C GLN A 432 14.13 -11.55 80.39
N ALA A 433 14.27 -10.27 80.06
CA ALA A 433 14.11 -9.19 81.03
C ALA A 433 12.63 -9.02 81.40
N GLY A 434 12.32 -9.10 82.71
CA GLY A 434 10.98 -8.82 83.23
C GLY A 434 9.95 -9.94 83.06
N GLY A 435 10.36 -11.16 82.71
CA GLY A 435 9.47 -12.30 82.52
C GLY A 435 10.18 -13.65 82.67
N PRO A 436 9.44 -14.78 82.54
CA PRO A 436 10.03 -16.12 82.55
C PRO A 436 10.92 -16.33 81.31
N GLU A 437 11.84 -17.29 81.38
CA GLU A 437 12.73 -17.64 80.26
C GLU A 437 11.94 -18.05 79.01
N ILE A 438 12.52 -17.78 77.83
CA ILE A 438 11.98 -18.22 76.54
C ILE A 438 12.55 -19.61 76.21
N LEU A 439 11.71 -20.53 75.76
CA LEU A 439 12.13 -21.83 75.25
C LEU A 439 12.44 -21.72 73.75
N LEU A 440 13.72 -21.77 73.41
CA LEU A 440 14.20 -21.88 72.04
C LEU A 440 14.29 -23.35 71.64
N ILE A 441 13.56 -23.72 70.60
CA ILE A 441 13.54 -25.06 70.01
C ILE A 441 14.16 -24.98 68.61
N PRO A 442 15.44 -25.33 68.46
CA PRO A 442 16.11 -25.30 67.17
C PRO A 442 15.87 -26.61 66.40
N VAL A 443 15.37 -26.48 65.17
CA VAL A 443 14.99 -27.62 64.34
C VAL A 443 15.45 -27.43 62.90
N ARG A 444 15.82 -28.52 62.22
CA ARG A 444 16.06 -28.55 60.77
C ARG A 444 14.79 -28.83 59.99
N THR A 445 13.80 -29.42 60.65
CA THR A 445 12.47 -29.67 60.08
C THR A 445 11.39 -29.41 61.11
N LEU A 446 10.41 -28.61 60.73
CA LEU A 446 9.15 -28.45 61.46
C LEU A 446 8.02 -29.03 60.60
N ALA A 447 7.47 -30.17 61.01
CA ALA A 447 6.39 -30.83 60.27
C ALA A 447 5.27 -31.24 61.24
N LEU A 448 4.06 -30.76 60.99
CA LEU A 448 2.91 -30.98 61.86
C LEU A 448 1.97 -32.03 61.26
N GLY A 449 1.74 -33.13 61.98
CA GLY A 449 0.72 -34.14 61.64
C GLY A 449 -0.67 -33.83 62.20
N GLY A 450 -0.81 -32.72 62.93
CA GLY A 450 -2.05 -32.19 63.49
C GLY A 450 -1.78 -30.88 64.23
N GLU A 451 -2.81 -30.30 64.86
CA GLU A 451 -2.71 -29.05 65.63
C GLU A 451 -1.60 -29.12 66.70
N LEU A 452 -0.70 -28.13 66.72
CA LEU A 452 0.27 -27.95 67.80
C LEU A 452 -0.24 -26.86 68.74
N ARG A 453 -0.72 -27.26 69.92
CA ARG A 453 -1.15 -26.31 70.95
C ARG A 453 -0.04 -26.10 71.98
N ILE A 454 0.33 -24.85 72.22
CA ILE A 454 1.34 -24.47 73.22
C ILE A 454 0.62 -23.85 74.42
N VAL A 455 0.90 -24.37 75.61
CA VAL A 455 0.33 -23.89 76.89
C VAL A 455 1.43 -23.68 77.92
N GLY A 456 1.18 -22.85 78.94
CA GLY A 456 2.10 -22.60 80.04
C GLY A 456 2.62 -21.16 80.10
N SER A 457 3.57 -20.92 80.99
CA SER A 457 4.03 -19.57 81.35
C SER A 457 5.23 -19.07 80.55
N ARG A 458 5.94 -19.92 79.79
CA ARG A 458 7.15 -19.55 79.04
C ARG A 458 6.81 -19.30 77.57
N ALA A 459 7.47 -18.34 76.93
CA ALA A 459 7.33 -18.14 75.48
C ALA A 459 8.13 -19.22 74.72
N VAL A 460 7.78 -19.47 73.45
CA VAL A 460 8.49 -20.45 72.60
C VAL A 460 9.00 -19.77 71.34
N ILE A 461 10.25 -20.03 70.97
CA ILE A 461 10.81 -19.72 69.66
C ILE A 461 11.04 -21.04 68.94
N LEU A 462 10.36 -21.26 67.82
CA LEU A 462 10.68 -22.35 66.89
C LEU A 462 11.68 -21.81 65.86
N ALA A 463 12.97 -22.13 66.04
CA ALA A 463 14.02 -21.71 65.12
C ALA A 463 14.25 -22.78 64.06
N VAL A 464 13.70 -22.57 62.86
CA VAL A 464 13.76 -23.54 61.76
C VAL A 464 14.93 -23.20 60.83
N TYR A 465 15.95 -24.06 60.80
CA TYR A 465 17.17 -23.94 59.98
C TYR A 465 17.04 -24.56 58.59
N GLY A 466 15.92 -25.23 58.32
CA GLY A 466 15.60 -25.85 57.04
C GLY A 466 14.11 -25.67 56.74
N ASP A 467 13.43 -26.75 56.39
CA ASP A 467 12.05 -26.68 55.91
C ASP A 467 11.03 -26.59 57.06
N ALA A 468 10.11 -25.64 56.96
CA ALA A 468 8.90 -25.56 57.78
C ALA A 468 7.68 -25.92 56.92
N THR A 469 7.06 -27.07 57.19
CA THR A 469 5.79 -27.48 56.57
C THR A 469 4.66 -27.25 57.56
N LEU A 470 4.02 -26.08 57.47
CA LEU A 470 2.91 -25.66 58.34
C LEU A 470 1.56 -26.02 57.71
N SER A 471 1.24 -27.30 57.66
CA SER A 471 -0.05 -27.80 57.16
C SER A 471 -1.18 -27.76 58.19
N HIS A 472 -0.88 -27.39 59.43
CA HIS A 472 -1.79 -27.35 60.57
C HIS A 472 -1.49 -26.14 61.46
N ASP A 473 -2.46 -25.78 62.30
CA ASP A 473 -2.37 -24.61 63.17
C ASP A 473 -1.36 -24.79 64.32
N ILE A 474 -0.64 -23.72 64.65
CA ILE A 474 0.13 -23.57 65.88
C ILE A 474 -0.61 -22.58 66.78
N LEU A 475 -1.17 -23.06 67.89
CA LEU A 475 -2.02 -22.26 68.77
C LEU A 475 -1.34 -22.00 70.12
N ALA A 476 -1.02 -20.75 70.42
CA ALA A 476 -0.62 -20.34 71.77
C ALA A 476 -1.87 -20.07 72.63
N SER A 477 -2.11 -20.88 73.67
CA SER A 477 -3.35 -20.88 74.45
C SER A 477 -3.11 -20.61 75.94
N GLY A 478 -4.06 -19.90 76.57
CA GLY A 478 -4.22 -19.95 78.03
C GLY A 478 -4.72 -21.32 78.49
N ARG A 479 -4.71 -21.57 79.81
CA ARG A 479 -5.21 -22.83 80.39
C ARG A 479 -6.23 -22.59 81.49
N ILE A 480 -7.10 -23.56 81.76
CA ILE A 480 -7.94 -23.57 82.96
C ILE A 480 -7.26 -24.42 84.02
N VAL A 481 -6.92 -23.83 85.17
CA VAL A 481 -6.36 -24.55 86.32
C VAL A 481 -7.36 -24.48 87.46
N ASN A 482 -7.87 -25.63 87.91
CA ASN A 482 -8.86 -25.71 89.00
C ASN A 482 -10.10 -24.80 88.79
N GLY A 483 -10.57 -24.67 87.55
CA GLY A 483 -11.72 -23.84 87.18
C GLY A 483 -11.41 -22.35 86.95
N VAL A 484 -10.15 -21.92 87.08
CA VAL A 484 -9.73 -20.53 86.88
C VAL A 484 -8.95 -20.37 85.56
N PRO A 485 -9.34 -19.42 84.68
CA PRO A 485 -8.53 -19.07 83.51
C PRO A 485 -7.17 -18.48 83.90
N VAL A 486 -6.11 -19.12 83.44
CA VAL A 486 -4.72 -18.67 83.55
C VAL A 486 -4.27 -18.26 82.16
N PRO A 487 -4.03 -16.95 81.91
CA PRO A 487 -3.50 -16.49 80.64
C PRO A 487 -2.13 -17.14 80.35
N GLY A 488 -1.85 -17.43 79.08
CA GLY A 488 -0.52 -17.84 78.64
C GLY A 488 0.49 -16.69 78.69
N SER A 489 1.76 -16.97 78.39
CA SER A 489 2.79 -15.94 78.20
C SER A 489 2.33 -14.89 77.17
N GLY A 490 2.27 -13.61 77.58
CA GLY A 490 1.73 -12.51 76.75
C GLY A 490 0.22 -12.31 76.81
N GLY A 491 -0.52 -13.14 77.55
CA GLY A 491 -1.95 -12.93 77.80
C GLY A 491 -2.20 -11.62 78.56
N ASN A 492 -3.24 -10.88 78.14
CA ASN A 492 -3.60 -9.54 78.62
C ASN A 492 -2.59 -8.41 78.29
N GLN A 493 -1.66 -8.61 77.35
CA GLN A 493 -0.83 -7.53 76.80
C GLN A 493 -1.39 -7.04 75.46
N GLN A 494 -1.48 -5.72 75.28
CA GLN A 494 -1.75 -5.12 73.97
C GLN A 494 -0.45 -5.13 73.16
N CYS A 495 -0.31 -6.06 72.22
CA CYS A 495 0.81 -6.03 71.27
C CYS A 495 0.66 -4.81 70.36
N VAL A 496 1.71 -4.03 70.20
CA VAL A 496 1.83 -3.09 69.07
C VAL A 496 1.94 -3.89 67.77
N THR A 497 1.43 -3.36 66.66
CA THR A 497 1.62 -3.98 65.35
C THR A 497 3.11 -4.11 65.06
N SER A 498 3.57 -5.35 64.96
CA SER A 498 4.90 -5.71 64.49
C SER A 498 4.73 -6.62 63.29
N ALA A 499 5.37 -6.27 62.18
CA ALA A 499 5.44 -7.10 61.00
C ALA A 499 6.87 -7.64 60.88
N GLY A 500 7.01 -8.94 60.64
CA GLY A 500 8.29 -9.51 60.21
C GLY A 500 8.69 -8.96 58.83
N ASN A 501 9.92 -9.25 58.39
CA ASN A 501 10.29 -9.01 57.00
C ASN A 501 9.42 -9.83 56.06
N ASN A 502 9.14 -9.31 54.86
CA ASN A 502 8.45 -10.05 53.82
C ASN A 502 9.23 -11.34 53.50
N GLY A 503 8.63 -12.51 53.77
CA GLY A 503 9.17 -13.79 53.31
C GLY A 503 9.06 -13.91 51.79
N THR A 504 10.07 -14.52 51.15
CA THR A 504 10.00 -14.91 49.75
C THR A 504 9.47 -16.33 49.63
N PHE A 505 8.31 -16.49 48.97
CA PHE A 505 7.63 -17.75 48.77
C PHE A 505 8.28 -18.56 47.64
N SER A 506 8.98 -19.65 47.97
CA SER A 506 9.54 -20.59 47.00
C SER A 506 8.61 -21.80 46.80
N GLY A 507 7.42 -21.56 46.22
CA GLY A 507 6.60 -22.59 45.57
C GLY A 507 6.13 -23.77 46.43
N GLY A 508 4.98 -23.62 47.08
CA GLY A 508 4.18 -24.72 47.63
C GLY A 508 3.10 -24.18 48.57
N GLN A 509 1.83 -24.43 48.24
CA GLN A 509 0.62 -23.83 48.85
C GLN A 509 0.68 -23.54 50.37
N GLY A 510 0.38 -22.28 50.76
CA GLY A 510 0.12 -21.85 52.14
C GLY A 510 0.87 -20.57 52.50
N GLY A 511 0.15 -19.48 52.74
CA GLY A 511 0.73 -18.14 52.96
C GLY A 511 0.71 -17.68 54.42
N GLY A 512 1.58 -16.72 54.74
CA GLY A 512 1.58 -15.91 55.97
C GLY A 512 2.72 -16.21 56.90
#